data_AF-A0A2V5XWP1-F1
#
_entry.id   AF-A0A2V5XWP1-F1
#
_cell.length_a   1.000
_cell.length_b   1.000
_cell.length_c   1.000
_cell.angle_alpha   90.00
_cell.angle_beta   90.00
_cell.angle_gamma   90.00
#
_symmetry.space_group_name_H-M   'P 1'
#
loop_
_entity.id
_entity.type
_entity.pdbx_description
1 polymer ?
#
loop_
_entity_poly.entity_id
_entity_poly.type
_entity_poly.pdbx_seq_one_letter_code
_entity_poly.pdbx_strand_id
1 'polypeptide(L)'
;MTRNSFGKTVAAILLLTLASVDELRICAQESPEVAPRAMPVAAGPNDVARFLAGMPVPENSPLAPLTRDPAWQGHAAFFEKEFSKLNLRQLQKLHAWQETYVPELLQPIPVAFYMFSGPDFLYVDQFFPRASVYILCGKESMGPPPDPLRIANLAGALGNLENAMKSSLETTYFITKDMKIDLLQQNLNGVLPILYVFIAEKVAVFPASGSITPTISRAAHKHCIISPQIFLTVELKRHPAS
;
A
#
# COMPACT_ATOMS: atom_id res chain seq x y z
N MET A 1 10.08 -61.35 -39.38
CA MET A 1 8.94 -60.58 -38.83
C MET A 1 8.67 -61.06 -37.41
N THR A 2 9.07 -60.30 -36.41
CA THR A 2 8.59 -60.49 -35.03
C THR A 2 8.30 -59.13 -34.43
N ARG A 3 7.00 -58.83 -34.44
CA ARG A 3 6.33 -57.56 -34.13
C ARG A 3 6.30 -57.26 -32.63
N ASN A 4 7.38 -57.56 -31.89
CA ASN A 4 7.39 -57.63 -30.42
C ASN A 4 8.53 -56.88 -29.70
N SER A 5 9.49 -56.24 -30.39
CA SER A 5 10.54 -55.46 -29.71
C SER A 5 10.27 -53.95 -29.68
N PHE A 6 9.40 -53.43 -30.53
CA PHE A 6 9.17 -51.97 -30.64
C PHE A 6 8.28 -51.41 -29.51
N GLY A 7 7.36 -52.21 -28.98
CA GLY A 7 6.46 -51.79 -27.89
C GLY A 7 7.13 -51.68 -26.53
N LYS A 8 8.24 -52.40 -26.30
CA LYS A 8 8.95 -52.38 -25.02
C LYS A 8 9.86 -51.15 -24.87
N THR A 9 10.41 -50.66 -25.98
CA THR A 9 11.32 -49.49 -25.96
C THR A 9 10.55 -48.17 -25.83
N VAL A 10 9.34 -48.07 -26.41
CA VAL A 10 8.49 -46.86 -26.28
C VAL A 10 7.91 -46.74 -24.86
N ALA A 11 7.57 -47.86 -24.21
CA ALA A 11 7.10 -47.86 -22.82
C ALA A 11 8.20 -47.47 -21.81
N ALA A 12 9.47 -47.81 -22.07
CA ALA A 12 10.57 -47.45 -21.18
C ALA A 12 10.93 -45.96 -21.23
N ILE A 13 10.77 -45.29 -22.38
CA ILE A 13 11.04 -43.86 -22.52
C ILE A 13 9.88 -43.01 -21.97
N LEU A 14 8.64 -43.51 -22.02
CA LEU A 14 7.48 -42.83 -21.43
C LEU A 14 7.41 -42.95 -19.90
N LEU A 15 8.08 -43.95 -19.29
CA LEU A 15 8.16 -44.09 -17.83
C LEU A 15 9.35 -43.35 -17.19
N LEU A 16 10.31 -42.88 -17.98
CA LEU A 16 11.46 -42.09 -17.47
C LEU A 16 11.17 -40.58 -17.39
N THR A 17 10.02 -40.10 -17.86
CA THR A 17 9.61 -38.69 -17.72
C THR A 17 8.61 -38.43 -16.59
N LEU A 18 8.20 -39.47 -15.84
CA LEU A 18 7.29 -39.34 -14.70
C LEU A 18 7.99 -39.35 -13.33
N ALA A 19 9.33 -39.22 -13.28
CA ALA A 19 10.11 -39.23 -12.04
C ALA A 19 10.90 -37.93 -11.76
N SER A 20 10.53 -36.79 -12.37
CA SER A 20 11.23 -35.51 -12.13
C SER A 20 10.33 -34.27 -12.07
N VAL A 21 9.04 -34.43 -11.74
CA VAL A 21 8.15 -33.30 -11.40
C VAL A 21 7.73 -33.44 -9.94
N ASP A 22 8.70 -33.42 -9.04
CA ASP A 22 8.44 -33.29 -7.60
C ASP A 22 9.41 -32.32 -6.90
N GLU A 23 9.99 -31.38 -7.66
CA GLU A 23 10.78 -30.25 -7.11
C GLU A 23 10.28 -28.87 -7.57
N LEU A 24 8.98 -28.74 -7.79
CA LEU A 24 8.29 -27.46 -7.65
C LEU A 24 7.10 -27.64 -6.71
N ARG A 25 7.34 -28.28 -5.56
CA ARG A 25 6.60 -27.93 -4.36
C ARG A 25 6.94 -26.48 -4.05
N ILE A 26 6.14 -25.56 -4.59
CA ILE A 26 5.93 -24.28 -3.94
C ILE A 26 5.52 -24.65 -2.52
N CYS A 27 6.43 -24.50 -1.57
CA CYS A 27 6.10 -24.45 -0.16
C CYS A 27 5.23 -23.21 0.03
N ALA A 28 3.94 -23.34 -0.28
CA ALA A 28 2.90 -22.63 0.43
C ALA A 28 2.92 -23.19 1.87
N GLN A 29 3.98 -22.84 2.62
CA GLN A 29 3.89 -22.88 4.06
C GLN A 29 2.89 -21.78 4.40
N GLU A 30 1.69 -22.21 4.73
CA GLU A 30 0.79 -21.46 5.58
C GLU A 30 1.59 -21.20 6.87
N SER A 31 2.27 -20.05 6.93
CA SER A 31 2.96 -19.60 8.12
C SER A 31 1.86 -19.17 9.09
N PRO A 32 1.65 -19.85 10.24
CA PRO A 32 0.84 -19.30 11.29
C PRO A 32 1.71 -18.29 12.05
N GLU A 33 2.24 -17.29 11.35
CA GLU A 33 2.83 -16.14 12.00
C GLU A 33 1.68 -15.18 12.23
N VAL A 34 1.03 -15.35 13.39
CA VAL A 34 0.23 -14.31 14.02
C VAL A 34 1.09 -13.06 13.97
N ALA A 35 0.78 -12.18 13.01
CA ALA A 35 1.39 -10.86 12.94
C ALA A 35 1.28 -10.26 14.35
N PRO A 36 2.35 -9.65 14.90
CA PRO A 36 2.27 -8.99 16.18
C PRO A 36 1.06 -8.09 16.12
N ARG A 37 0.04 -8.36 16.94
CA ARG A 37 -1.14 -7.51 17.03
C ARG A 37 -0.61 -6.12 17.27
N ALA A 38 -0.78 -5.24 16.27
CA ALA A 38 -0.43 -3.84 16.41
C ALA A 38 -1.04 -3.38 17.74
N MET A 39 -0.21 -2.80 18.62
CA MET A 39 -0.72 -2.24 19.87
C MET A 39 -1.91 -1.35 19.52
N PRO A 40 -3.04 -1.43 20.23
CA PRO A 40 -4.19 -0.63 19.90
C PRO A 40 -3.80 0.84 20.06
N VAL A 41 -3.56 1.51 18.94
CA VAL A 41 -3.66 2.96 18.87
C VAL A 41 -5.05 3.28 19.37
N ALA A 42 -5.18 4.22 20.32
CA ALA A 42 -6.47 4.47 20.96
C ALA A 42 -7.53 4.92 19.93
N ALA A 43 -7.09 5.46 18.79
CA ALA A 43 -7.89 5.67 17.59
C ALA A 43 -7.74 4.50 16.60
N GLY A 44 -8.84 4.11 15.95
CA GLY A 44 -8.78 3.10 14.89
C GLY A 44 -7.89 3.54 13.71
N PRO A 45 -7.27 2.60 12.96
CA PRO A 45 -6.37 2.94 11.85
C PRO A 45 -6.98 3.87 10.80
N ASN A 46 -8.28 3.76 10.55
CA ASN A 46 -9.00 4.63 9.62
C ASN A 46 -9.08 6.08 10.10
N ASP A 47 -9.30 6.30 11.40
CA ASP A 47 -9.36 7.64 11.98
C ASP A 47 -7.97 8.29 11.95
N VAL A 48 -6.93 7.51 12.26
CA VAL A 48 -5.54 7.95 12.14
C VAL A 48 -5.22 8.31 10.68
N ALA A 49 -5.66 7.50 9.71
CA ALA A 49 -5.42 7.77 8.29
C ALA A 49 -6.08 9.06 7.84
N ARG A 50 -7.35 9.27 8.20
CA ARG A 50 -8.07 10.52 7.93
C ARG A 50 -7.40 11.71 8.60
N PHE A 51 -7.02 11.57 9.86
CA PHE A 51 -6.34 12.63 10.61
C PHE A 51 -5.02 13.05 9.94
N LEU A 52 -4.20 12.08 9.54
CA LEU A 52 -2.93 12.33 8.84
C LEU A 52 -3.11 12.86 7.43
N ALA A 53 -4.22 12.54 6.76
CA ALA A 53 -4.56 13.08 5.45
C ALA A 53 -5.19 14.49 5.53
N GLY A 54 -5.35 15.07 6.72
CA GLY A 54 -6.03 16.35 6.89
C GLY A 54 -7.54 16.27 6.60
N MET A 55 -8.13 15.08 6.68
CA MET A 55 -9.55 14.85 6.44
C MET A 55 -10.38 14.91 7.73
N PRO A 56 -11.69 15.21 7.64
CA PRO A 56 -12.60 15.10 8.77
C PRO A 56 -12.55 13.70 9.41
N VAL A 57 -12.37 13.68 10.73
CA VAL A 57 -12.48 12.47 11.56
C VAL A 57 -13.87 12.39 12.21
N PRO A 58 -14.39 11.19 12.51
CA PRO A 58 -15.66 11.05 13.24
C PRO A 58 -15.64 11.79 14.59
N GLU A 59 -16.76 12.41 14.98
CA GLU A 59 -16.84 13.20 16.22
C GLU A 59 -16.59 12.38 17.50
N ASN A 60 -16.91 11.08 17.45
CA ASN A 60 -16.64 10.13 18.54
C ASN A 60 -15.19 9.62 18.57
N SER A 61 -14.36 10.02 17.62
CA SER A 61 -12.96 9.65 17.57
C SER A 61 -12.18 10.40 18.66
N PRO A 62 -11.23 9.75 19.36
CA PRO A 62 -10.35 10.45 20.30
C PRO A 62 -9.45 11.49 19.62
N LEU A 63 -9.34 11.46 18.28
CA LEU A 63 -8.61 12.46 17.49
C LEU A 63 -9.42 13.73 17.20
N ALA A 64 -10.75 13.71 17.39
CA ALA A 64 -11.61 14.86 17.08
C ALA A 64 -11.21 16.16 17.81
N PRO A 65 -10.72 16.16 19.07
CA PRO A 65 -10.22 17.38 19.70
C PRO A 65 -8.99 17.97 19.00
N LEU A 66 -8.11 17.13 18.44
CA LEU A 66 -6.87 17.56 17.78
C LEU A 66 -7.13 18.27 16.44
N THR A 67 -8.28 18.04 15.79
CA THR A 67 -8.62 18.72 14.53
C THR A 67 -9.00 20.20 14.70
N ARG A 68 -9.18 20.64 15.96
CA ARG A 68 -9.41 22.04 16.30
C ARG A 68 -8.10 22.83 16.42
N ASP A 69 -6.96 22.16 16.44
CA ASP A 69 -5.64 22.79 16.48
C ASP A 69 -5.41 23.59 15.17
N PRO A 70 -5.03 24.88 15.24
CA PRO A 70 -4.72 25.67 14.05
C PRO A 70 -3.65 25.05 13.15
N ALA A 71 -2.67 24.33 13.73
CA ALA A 71 -1.64 23.64 12.96
C ALA A 71 -2.25 22.50 12.12
N TRP A 72 -3.20 21.76 12.69
CA TRP A 72 -3.92 20.72 11.94
C TRP A 72 -4.83 21.32 10.86
N GLN A 73 -5.49 22.45 11.12
CA GLN A 73 -6.30 23.12 10.11
C GLN A 73 -5.46 23.64 8.94
N GLY A 74 -4.27 24.18 9.22
CA GLY A 74 -3.30 24.57 8.19
C GLY A 74 -2.84 23.36 7.36
N HIS A 75 -2.56 22.24 8.03
CA HIS A 75 -2.20 20.98 7.41
C HIS A 75 -3.30 20.43 6.49
N ALA A 76 -4.56 20.43 6.95
CA ALA A 76 -5.71 20.03 6.16
C ALA A 76 -5.89 20.89 4.90
N ALA A 77 -5.78 22.21 5.04
CA ALA A 77 -5.85 23.13 3.90
C ALA A 77 -4.68 22.95 2.91
N PHE A 78 -3.49 22.61 3.41
CA PHE A 78 -2.34 22.27 2.58
C PHE A 78 -2.62 21.03 1.73
N PHE A 79 -3.06 19.92 2.34
CA PHE A 79 -3.31 18.69 1.59
C PHE A 79 -4.45 18.84 0.59
N GLU A 80 -5.58 19.45 0.97
CA GLU A 80 -6.69 19.72 0.06
C GLU A 80 -6.21 20.45 -1.21
N LYS A 81 -5.35 21.46 -1.03
CA LYS A 81 -4.77 22.23 -2.14
C LYS A 81 -3.85 21.38 -3.00
N GLU A 82 -2.93 20.61 -2.41
CA GLU A 82 -1.95 19.84 -3.19
C GLU A 82 -2.58 18.63 -3.90
N PHE A 83 -3.53 17.93 -3.27
CA PHE A 83 -4.29 16.86 -3.93
C PHE A 83 -5.19 17.39 -5.04
N SER A 84 -5.86 18.54 -4.83
CA SER A 84 -6.64 19.20 -5.89
C SER A 84 -5.79 19.54 -7.12
N LYS A 85 -4.59 20.11 -6.90
CA LYS A 85 -3.65 20.39 -8.00
C LYS A 85 -3.18 19.13 -8.70
N LEU A 86 -2.79 18.10 -7.95
CA LEU A 86 -2.35 16.81 -8.50
C LEU A 86 -3.43 16.22 -9.40
N ASN A 87 -4.68 16.22 -8.92
CA ASN A 87 -5.83 15.69 -9.65
C ASN A 87 -6.03 16.42 -10.99
N LEU A 88 -6.13 17.74 -10.96
CA LEU A 88 -6.36 18.57 -12.16
C LEU A 88 -5.20 18.51 -13.16
N ARG A 89 -3.96 18.49 -12.65
CA ARG A 89 -2.77 18.55 -13.50
C ARG A 89 -2.49 17.23 -14.19
N GLN A 90 -2.73 16.11 -13.49
CA GLN A 90 -2.21 14.80 -13.86
C GLN A 90 -3.26 13.69 -13.83
N LEU A 91 -3.94 13.47 -12.70
CA LEU A 91 -4.75 12.26 -12.54
C LEU A 91 -5.95 12.23 -13.49
N GLN A 92 -6.61 13.36 -13.72
CA GLN A 92 -7.69 13.44 -14.71
C GLN A 92 -7.22 13.09 -16.14
N LYS A 93 -6.01 13.52 -16.51
CA LYS A 93 -5.42 13.19 -17.82
C LYS A 93 -5.02 11.72 -17.90
N LEU A 94 -4.49 11.18 -16.80
CA LEU A 94 -4.17 9.77 -16.67
C LEU A 94 -5.42 8.91 -16.84
N HIS A 95 -6.51 9.24 -16.15
CA HIS A 95 -7.79 8.51 -16.24
C HIS A 95 -8.39 8.60 -17.65
N ALA A 96 -8.43 9.79 -18.26
CA ALA A 96 -8.92 9.95 -19.63
C ALA A 96 -8.08 9.13 -20.63
N TRP A 97 -6.75 9.12 -20.47
CA TRP A 97 -5.87 8.28 -21.28
C TRP A 97 -6.13 6.79 -21.02
N GLN A 98 -6.26 6.37 -19.77
CA GLN A 98 -6.46 4.97 -19.40
C GLN A 98 -7.78 4.42 -19.95
N GLU A 99 -8.88 5.18 -19.82
CA GLU A 99 -10.18 4.82 -20.38
C GLU A 99 -10.14 4.66 -21.90
N THR A 100 -9.29 5.42 -22.58
CA THR A 100 -9.18 5.41 -24.05
C THR A 100 -8.28 4.28 -24.55
N TYR A 101 -7.13 4.04 -23.92
CA TYR A 101 -6.06 3.21 -24.48
C TYR A 101 -5.83 1.89 -23.76
N VAL A 102 -6.20 1.78 -22.48
CA VAL A 102 -5.98 0.56 -21.66
C VAL A 102 -7.15 0.36 -20.68
N PRO A 103 -8.40 0.25 -21.17
CA PRO A 103 -9.58 0.06 -20.32
C PRO A 103 -9.57 -1.28 -19.56
N GLU A 104 -8.74 -2.24 -19.98
CA GLU A 104 -8.58 -3.54 -19.32
C GLU A 104 -8.02 -3.39 -17.90
N LEU A 105 -7.16 -2.38 -17.67
CA LEU A 105 -6.59 -2.09 -16.34
C LEU A 105 -7.64 -1.64 -15.33
N LEU A 106 -8.78 -1.13 -15.82
CA LEU A 106 -9.87 -0.80 -14.94
C LEU A 106 -10.50 -2.07 -14.36
N GLN A 107 -10.45 -3.23 -15.02
CA GLN A 107 -11.18 -4.43 -14.56
C GLN A 107 -10.74 -4.92 -13.17
N PRO A 108 -11.62 -5.59 -12.41
CA PRO A 108 -11.25 -6.11 -11.10
C PRO A 108 -10.17 -7.17 -11.24
N ILE A 109 -9.11 -7.03 -10.45
CA ILE A 109 -8.04 -8.02 -10.35
C ILE A 109 -7.86 -8.44 -8.89
N PRO A 110 -7.45 -9.69 -8.63
CA PRO A 110 -7.25 -10.15 -7.26
C PRO A 110 -6.06 -9.43 -6.62
N VAL A 111 -4.94 -9.29 -7.35
CA VAL A 111 -3.69 -8.76 -6.80
C VAL A 111 -2.98 -7.85 -7.82
N ALA A 112 -2.57 -6.66 -7.38
CA ALA A 112 -1.66 -5.76 -8.08
C ALA A 112 -0.25 -5.84 -7.46
N PHE A 113 0.74 -6.29 -8.22
CA PHE A 113 2.14 -6.32 -7.78
C PHE A 113 2.90 -5.11 -8.32
N TYR A 114 3.49 -4.31 -7.44
CA TYR A 114 4.31 -3.16 -7.82
C TYR A 114 5.72 -3.30 -7.23
N MET A 115 6.60 -3.93 -8.02
CA MET A 115 7.99 -4.11 -7.65
C MET A 115 8.73 -2.77 -7.73
N PHE A 116 9.56 -2.45 -6.73
CA PHE A 116 10.27 -1.18 -6.60
C PHE A 116 9.36 0.04 -6.39
N SER A 117 8.17 -0.16 -5.81
CA SER A 117 7.22 0.91 -5.52
C SER A 117 7.67 1.87 -4.42
N GLY A 118 8.46 1.38 -3.47
CA GLY A 118 8.56 2.05 -2.18
C GLY A 118 7.16 2.30 -1.59
N PRO A 119 6.87 3.51 -1.06
CA PRO A 119 5.55 3.87 -0.55
C PRO A 119 4.57 4.45 -1.59
N ASP A 120 4.80 4.24 -2.89
CA ASP A 120 3.94 4.75 -3.96
C ASP A 120 2.63 3.94 -4.11
N PHE A 121 1.72 4.13 -3.16
CA PHE A 121 0.36 3.59 -3.26
C PHE A 121 -0.50 4.40 -4.25
N LEU A 122 -0.24 5.71 -4.37
CA LEU A 122 -1.03 6.62 -5.18
C LEU A 122 -1.16 6.12 -6.63
N TYR A 123 -0.04 5.87 -7.32
CA TYR A 123 -0.11 5.52 -8.74
C TYR A 123 -0.58 4.10 -9.00
N VAL A 124 -0.17 3.12 -8.18
CA VAL A 124 -0.67 1.74 -8.36
C VAL A 124 -2.18 1.68 -8.17
N ASP A 125 -2.73 2.52 -7.28
CA ASP A 125 -4.17 2.70 -7.16
C ASP A 125 -4.78 3.34 -8.41
N GLN A 126 -4.18 4.39 -8.96
CA GLN A 126 -4.73 5.04 -10.16
C GLN A 126 -4.76 4.09 -11.37
N PHE A 127 -3.73 3.26 -11.54
CA PHE A 127 -3.68 2.30 -12.65
C PHE A 127 -4.59 1.09 -12.43
N PHE A 128 -4.62 0.55 -11.21
CA PHE A 128 -5.39 -0.64 -10.87
C PHE A 128 -6.42 -0.33 -9.77
N PRO A 129 -7.39 0.58 -10.01
CA PRO A 129 -8.27 1.08 -8.95
C PRO A 129 -9.17 -0.03 -8.38
N ARG A 130 -9.42 -1.07 -9.18
CA ARG A 130 -10.27 -2.21 -8.82
C ARG A 130 -9.52 -3.44 -8.29
N ALA A 131 -8.23 -3.34 -7.93
CA ALA A 131 -7.51 -4.44 -7.29
C ALA A 131 -8.01 -4.69 -5.85
N SER A 132 -7.98 -5.95 -5.41
CA SER A 132 -8.38 -6.34 -4.04
C SER A 132 -7.20 -6.26 -3.07
N VAL A 133 -6.01 -6.65 -3.54
CA VAL A 133 -4.76 -6.62 -2.77
C VAL A 133 -3.69 -5.88 -3.58
N TYR A 134 -2.95 -5.00 -2.92
CA TYR A 134 -1.78 -4.33 -3.47
C TYR A 134 -0.54 -4.83 -2.74
N ILE A 135 0.46 -5.29 -3.50
CA ILE A 135 1.75 -5.72 -2.96
C ILE A 135 2.80 -4.72 -3.43
N LEU A 136 3.24 -3.89 -2.49
CA LEU A 136 4.24 -2.86 -2.67
C LEU A 136 5.58 -3.38 -2.15
N CYS A 137 6.65 -3.19 -2.92
CA CYS A 137 7.98 -3.67 -2.55
C CYS A 137 8.96 -2.51 -2.48
N GLY A 138 9.41 -2.23 -1.26
CA GLY A 138 10.32 -1.13 -0.93
C GLY A 138 11.56 -1.61 -0.18
N LYS A 139 12.55 -0.72 -0.09
CA LYS A 139 13.72 -0.89 0.79
C LYS A 139 13.59 -0.08 2.07
N GLU A 140 12.57 0.76 2.17
CA GLU A 140 12.32 1.66 3.27
C GLU A 140 11.76 0.92 4.48
N SER A 141 12.14 1.35 5.68
CA SER A 141 11.53 0.84 6.90
C SER A 141 10.08 1.34 7.00
N MET A 142 9.18 0.44 7.39
CA MET A 142 7.78 0.83 7.65
C MET A 142 7.64 1.79 8.82
N GLY A 143 8.50 1.68 9.83
CA GLY A 143 8.31 2.35 11.11
C GLY A 143 7.14 1.75 11.92
N PRO A 144 6.88 2.27 13.14
CA PRO A 144 5.72 1.88 13.92
C PRO A 144 4.43 2.48 13.33
N PRO A 145 3.25 1.90 13.61
CA PRO A 145 1.98 2.57 13.33
C PRO A 145 1.94 3.96 13.97
N PRO A 146 1.55 5.01 13.22
CA PRO A 146 1.49 6.36 13.76
C PRO A 146 0.41 6.47 14.85
N ASP A 147 0.73 7.17 15.94
CA ASP A 147 -0.19 7.46 17.03
C ASP A 147 -0.20 8.97 17.32
N PRO A 148 -1.08 9.75 16.66
CA PRO A 148 -1.11 11.20 16.80
C PRO A 148 -1.36 11.68 18.24
N LEU A 149 -2.01 10.88 19.07
CA LEU A 149 -2.31 11.23 20.46
C LEU A 149 -1.05 11.27 21.35
N ARG A 150 0.04 10.64 20.89
CA ARG A 150 1.31 10.56 21.62
C ARG A 150 2.35 11.57 21.10
N ILE A 151 2.01 12.36 20.09
CA ILE A 151 2.93 13.32 19.48
C ILE A 151 2.93 14.60 20.30
N ALA A 152 4.05 14.89 20.98
CA ALA A 152 4.20 16.10 21.79
C ALA A 152 4.26 17.38 20.94
N ASN A 153 4.97 17.34 19.80
CA ASN A 153 5.06 18.45 18.84
C ASN A 153 4.27 18.12 17.57
N LEU A 154 2.94 18.26 17.64
CA LEU A 154 2.05 17.93 16.53
C LEU A 154 2.35 18.80 15.31
N ALA A 155 2.49 20.12 15.47
CA ALA A 155 2.76 21.04 14.37
C ALA A 155 4.05 20.68 13.61
N GLY A 156 5.14 20.37 14.31
CA GLY A 156 6.39 19.93 13.69
C GLY A 156 6.26 18.59 12.98
N ALA A 157 5.53 17.64 13.57
CA ALA A 157 5.29 16.34 12.95
C ALA A 157 4.47 16.46 11.65
N LEU A 158 3.42 17.27 11.66
CA LEU A 158 2.59 17.53 10.47
C LEU A 158 3.40 18.26 9.39
N GLY A 159 4.17 19.29 9.75
CA GLY A 159 5.04 19.98 8.78
C GLY A 159 6.10 19.08 8.15
N ASN A 160 6.64 18.12 8.88
CA ASN A 160 7.54 17.12 8.32
C ASN A 160 6.83 16.19 7.32
N LEU A 161 5.60 15.77 7.66
CA LEU A 161 4.78 14.97 6.75
C LEU A 161 4.43 15.75 5.48
N GLU A 162 4.10 17.04 5.60
CA GLU A 162 3.87 17.93 4.47
C GLU A 162 5.09 18.02 3.56
N ASN A 163 6.29 18.23 4.13
CA ASN A 163 7.53 18.30 3.36
C ASN A 163 7.84 16.99 2.62
N ALA A 164 7.68 15.85 3.31
CA ALA A 164 7.88 14.54 2.71
C ALA A 164 6.89 14.28 1.55
N MET A 165 5.63 14.69 1.71
CA MET A 165 4.58 14.50 0.71
C MET A 165 4.68 15.50 -0.43
N LYS A 166 5.08 16.75 -0.17
CA LYS A 166 5.19 17.82 -1.18
C LYS A 166 6.08 17.40 -2.34
N SER A 167 7.25 16.84 -2.05
CA SER A 167 8.17 16.36 -3.09
C SER A 167 7.51 15.31 -4.00
N SER A 168 6.76 14.36 -3.40
CA SER A 168 6.04 13.31 -4.13
C SER A 168 4.87 13.86 -4.96
N LEU A 169 4.07 14.75 -4.38
CA LEU A 169 2.87 15.30 -5.01
C LEU A 169 3.21 16.31 -6.13
N GLU A 170 4.30 17.07 -5.97
CA GLU A 170 4.74 18.04 -6.96
C GLU A 170 5.53 17.40 -8.12
N THR A 171 6.42 16.44 -7.82
CA THR A 171 7.44 15.92 -8.77
C THR A 171 7.16 14.51 -9.31
N THR A 172 6.07 13.85 -8.89
CA THR A 172 5.68 12.48 -9.32
C THR A 172 6.68 11.37 -9.00
N TYR A 173 7.68 11.64 -8.16
CA TYR A 173 8.57 10.63 -7.61
C TYR A 173 9.09 11.07 -6.24
N PHE A 174 9.41 10.08 -5.42
CA PHE A 174 10.02 10.28 -4.11
C PHE A 174 11.51 10.65 -4.25
N ILE A 175 11.91 11.84 -3.79
CA ILE A 175 13.34 12.18 -3.68
C ILE A 175 13.91 11.48 -2.45
N THR A 176 14.61 10.36 -2.69
CA THR A 176 15.10 9.41 -1.68
C THR A 176 16.08 9.98 -0.65
N LYS A 177 16.78 11.08 -0.97
CA LYS A 177 17.76 11.71 -0.08
C LYS A 177 17.10 12.52 1.03
N ASP A 178 16.02 13.24 0.70
CA ASP A 178 15.33 14.13 1.63
C ASP A 178 14.34 13.35 2.51
N MET A 179 13.68 12.32 1.96
CA MET A 179 12.83 11.41 2.74
C MET A 179 13.59 10.63 3.82
N LYS A 180 14.84 10.24 3.59
CA LYS A 180 15.61 9.52 4.62
C LYS A 180 15.82 10.41 5.84
N ILE A 181 15.96 11.72 5.66
CA ILE A 181 16.14 12.66 6.77
C ILE A 181 14.79 12.91 7.47
N ASP A 182 13.70 13.06 6.72
CA ASP A 182 12.37 13.37 7.27
C ASP A 182 11.70 12.16 7.95
N LEU A 183 11.85 10.95 7.39
CA LEU A 183 11.30 9.71 7.94
C LEU A 183 12.09 9.15 9.14
N LEU A 184 13.21 9.79 9.51
CA LEU A 184 13.98 9.49 10.71
C LEU A 184 13.69 10.48 11.85
N GLN A 185 12.89 11.54 11.62
CA GLN A 185 12.55 12.51 12.64
C GLN A 185 11.42 12.01 13.56
N GLN A 186 11.73 12.00 14.86
CA GLN A 186 11.23 11.15 15.95
C GLN A 186 9.72 10.81 16.07
N ASN A 187 8.79 11.49 15.38
CA ASN A 187 7.35 11.40 15.65
C ASN A 187 6.52 10.66 14.57
N LEU A 188 6.92 10.70 13.29
CA LEU A 188 6.21 10.04 12.18
C LEU A 188 7.23 9.27 11.31
N ASN A 189 7.86 8.26 11.93
CA ASN A 189 8.96 7.55 11.31
C ASN A 189 8.49 6.49 10.30
N GLY A 190 9.26 6.32 9.23
CA GLY A 190 9.04 5.28 8.22
C GLY A 190 7.91 5.58 7.24
N VAL A 191 7.57 4.60 6.39
CA VAL A 191 6.63 4.82 5.28
C VAL A 191 5.15 4.73 5.63
N LEU A 192 4.79 4.23 6.82
CA LEU A 192 3.38 4.06 7.20
C LEU A 192 2.57 5.37 7.17
N PRO A 193 3.03 6.51 7.70
CA PRO A 193 2.28 7.77 7.63
C PRO A 193 1.92 8.17 6.20
N ILE A 194 2.84 8.00 5.24
CA ILE A 194 2.62 8.30 3.82
C ILE A 194 1.52 7.39 3.23
N LEU A 195 1.60 6.09 3.53
CA LEU A 195 0.62 5.12 3.06
C LEU A 195 -0.77 5.40 3.62
N TYR A 196 -0.85 5.76 4.91
CA TYR A 196 -2.09 6.15 5.57
C TYR A 196 -2.75 7.33 4.86
N VAL A 197 -1.97 8.34 4.45
CA VAL A 197 -2.48 9.50 3.70
C VAL A 197 -3.09 9.06 2.36
N PHE A 198 -2.34 8.33 1.52
CA PHE A 198 -2.87 7.93 0.21
C PHE A 198 -4.09 6.99 0.29
N ILE A 199 -4.10 6.11 1.28
CA ILE A 199 -5.24 5.21 1.49
C ILE A 199 -6.48 6.01 1.92
N ALA A 200 -6.34 6.99 2.81
CA ALA A 200 -7.47 7.84 3.21
C ALA A 200 -8.04 8.62 2.03
N GLU A 201 -7.19 9.18 1.17
CA GLU A 201 -7.58 9.83 -0.09
C GLU A 201 -8.40 8.92 -0.99
N LYS A 202 -7.93 7.69 -1.24
CA LYS A 202 -8.69 6.70 -2.01
C LYS A 202 -10.08 6.46 -1.40
N VAL A 203 -10.15 6.23 -0.09
CA VAL A 203 -11.40 5.91 0.60
C VAL A 203 -12.39 7.08 0.54
N ALA A 204 -11.91 8.32 0.62
CA ALA A 204 -12.75 9.52 0.53
C ALA A 204 -13.33 9.73 -0.88
N VAL A 205 -12.60 9.36 -1.93
CA VAL A 205 -13.05 9.49 -3.33
C VAL A 205 -14.07 8.42 -3.73
N PHE A 206 -14.09 7.25 -3.07
CA PHE A 206 -14.99 6.13 -3.40
C PHE A 206 -16.04 5.76 -2.31
N PRO A 207 -16.85 6.70 -1.78
CA PRO A 207 -17.86 6.39 -0.78
C PRO A 207 -19.01 5.51 -1.33
N ALA A 208 -19.20 5.48 -2.65
CA ALA A 208 -20.31 4.79 -3.32
C ALA A 208 -20.15 3.27 -3.45
N SER A 209 -18.99 2.69 -3.09
CA SER A 209 -18.70 1.25 -3.29
C SER A 209 -18.73 0.40 -2.01
N GLY A 210 -19.27 0.95 -0.92
CA GLY A 210 -19.28 0.34 0.41
C GLY A 210 -18.03 0.66 1.23
N SER A 211 -18.01 0.31 2.52
CA SER A 211 -16.89 0.64 3.40
C SER A 211 -15.64 -0.13 2.98
N ILE A 212 -14.53 0.56 2.73
CA ILE A 212 -13.22 -0.04 2.51
C ILE A 212 -12.48 -0.05 3.83
N THR A 213 -12.09 -1.23 4.32
CA THR A 213 -11.21 -1.34 5.49
C THR A 213 -9.80 -1.72 5.03
N PRO A 214 -8.84 -0.78 5.06
CA PRO A 214 -7.47 -1.07 4.70
C PRO A 214 -6.77 -1.87 5.80
N THR A 215 -6.12 -2.96 5.43
CA THR A 215 -5.20 -3.69 6.31
C THR A 215 -3.80 -3.62 5.71
N ILE A 216 -2.84 -3.16 6.51
CA ILE A 216 -1.43 -3.06 6.12
C ILE A 216 -0.63 -4.12 6.87
N SER A 217 0.01 -5.02 6.14
CA SER A 217 0.78 -6.13 6.69
C SER A 217 2.21 -6.13 6.16
N ARG A 218 3.15 -6.54 7.04
CA ARG A 218 4.56 -6.74 6.67
C ARG A 218 4.81 -8.21 6.37
N ALA A 219 5.44 -8.49 5.24
CA ALA A 219 6.14 -9.75 5.02
C ALA A 219 7.64 -9.46 4.84
N ALA A 220 8.48 -10.17 5.58
CA ALA A 220 9.93 -10.11 5.45
C ALA A 220 10.46 -11.50 5.10
N HIS A 221 10.95 -11.68 3.88
CA HIS A 221 11.59 -12.94 3.49
C HIS A 221 13.01 -12.98 4.04
N LYS A 222 13.22 -13.80 5.07
CA LYS A 222 14.52 -13.99 5.76
C LYS A 222 15.61 -14.67 4.89
N HIS A 223 15.27 -15.14 3.69
CA HIS A 223 16.18 -15.89 2.80
C HIS A 223 16.50 -15.19 1.48
N CYS A 224 16.21 -13.89 1.33
CA CYS A 224 16.61 -13.17 0.12
C CYS A 224 18.11 -12.84 0.16
N ILE A 225 18.87 -13.41 -0.76
CA ILE A 225 20.33 -13.23 -0.93
C ILE A 225 20.68 -11.79 -1.34
N ILE A 226 19.69 -11.04 -1.84
CA ILE A 226 19.75 -9.61 -2.10
C ILE A 226 19.07 -8.92 -0.91
N SER A 227 19.77 -7.99 -0.25
CA SER A 227 19.35 -7.14 0.90
C SER A 227 17.85 -7.23 1.28
N PRO A 228 17.48 -7.49 2.56
CA PRO A 228 16.12 -7.85 2.96
C PRO A 228 15.09 -6.88 2.38
N GLN A 229 14.37 -7.34 1.35
CA GLN A 229 13.35 -6.57 0.69
C GLN A 229 12.08 -6.65 1.54
N ILE A 230 11.50 -5.49 1.86
CA ILE A 230 10.28 -5.43 2.67
C ILE A 230 9.11 -5.48 1.71
N PHE A 231 8.30 -6.52 1.86
CA PHE A 231 7.03 -6.65 1.17
C PHE A 231 5.96 -6.03 2.06
N LEU A 232 5.30 -5.03 1.52
CA LEU A 232 4.14 -4.39 2.12
C LEU A 232 2.91 -4.88 1.37
N THR A 233 1.94 -5.41 2.12
CA THR A 233 0.65 -5.79 1.58
C THR A 233 -0.40 -4.82 2.09
N VAL A 234 -1.09 -4.15 1.16
CA VAL A 234 -2.27 -3.32 1.44
C VAL A 234 -3.48 -4.09 0.89
N GLU A 235 -4.29 -4.63 1.79
CA GLU A 235 -5.53 -5.31 1.43
C GLU A 235 -6.70 -4.35 1.60
N LEU A 236 -7.50 -4.19 0.55
CA LEU A 236 -8.69 -3.36 0.56
C LEU A 236 -9.93 -4.24 0.45
N LYS A 237 -10.49 -4.60 1.62
CA LYS A 237 -11.73 -5.38 1.65
C LYS A 237 -12.91 -4.45 1.40
N ARG A 238 -13.61 -4.65 0.27
CA ARG A 238 -14.88 -3.97 0.01
C ARG A 238 -16.00 -4.73 0.69
N HIS A 239 -16.76 -4.04 1.51
CA HIS A 239 -18.02 -4.55 2.03
C HIS A 239 -19.16 -4.11 1.10
N PRO A 240 -20.11 -4.99 0.74
CA PRO A 240 -21.28 -4.56 -0.03
C PRO A 240 -22.05 -3.49 0.76
N ALA A 241 -22.63 -2.51 0.05
CA ALA A 241 -23.55 -1.57 0.67
C ALA A 241 -24.75 -2.34 1.23
N SER A 242 -25.02 -2.16 2.53
CA SER A 242 -26.15 -2.75 3.24
C SER A 242 -27.47 -2.17 2.78
#